data_AF-A0A2B7Y7J6-F1
#
_entry.id   AF-A0A2B7Y7J6-F1
#
_cell.length_a   1.000
_cell.length_b   1.000
_cell.length_c   1.000
_cell.angle_alpha   90.00
_cell.angle_beta   90.00
_cell.angle_gamma   90.00
#
_symmetry.space_group_name_H-M   'P 1'
#
loop_
_entity.id
_entity.type
_entity.pdbx_description
1 polymer ?
#
loop_
_entity_poly.entity_id
_entity_poly.type
_entity_poly.pdbx_seq_one_letter_code
_entity_poly.pdbx_strand_id
1 'polypeptide(L)'
;MSLPWDYIAKLVCIGDSGTGKSSLTIRLCEGRFSPGHDVTIGVEFGSRIVPVGPPASDALDIPGNITKTNNNNNNDNNDNNDTSTTTTTPASITASEPLSLSLPPPPLKPSASPVRQKRMKLSLWDTAGQETYKSITRSYFRGASGALLVFDISRPETFASVALWLQDLRQIAEEGIVVVLVGNKSDLAASAPPSKVVTREEAEEWCRRNKVSRYVETSAKSGDGVERAFLEVAERIYRNIEAGRYDLNDRRSGVKGYKTAGGNRRGHGQHAVTLGVNDAMRKNAGGWAGGCC
;
A
#
# COMPACT_ATOMS: atom_id res chain seq x y z
N MET A 1 -26.74 10.27 1.58
CA MET A 1 -25.57 10.42 0.68
C MET A 1 -24.47 9.49 1.16
N SER A 2 -23.97 8.58 0.31
CA SER A 2 -22.84 7.72 0.66
C SER A 2 -21.57 8.56 0.81
N LEU A 3 -20.78 8.30 1.85
CA LEU A 3 -19.52 8.99 2.06
C LEU A 3 -18.55 8.66 0.91
N PRO A 4 -17.78 9.63 0.39
CA PRO A 4 -16.84 9.40 -0.70
C PRO A 4 -15.68 8.48 -0.31
N TRP A 5 -15.37 8.39 0.99
CA TRP A 5 -14.35 7.52 1.59
C TRP A 5 -14.69 7.25 3.07
N ASP A 6 -14.14 6.16 3.63
CA ASP A 6 -14.35 5.72 5.01
C ASP A 6 -13.20 6.17 5.93
N TYR A 7 -11.97 6.11 5.42
CA TYR A 7 -10.74 6.45 6.14
C TYR A 7 -9.91 7.48 5.37
N ILE A 8 -9.12 8.29 6.06
CA ILE A 8 -8.04 9.10 5.48
C ILE A 8 -6.73 8.69 6.14
N ALA A 9 -5.68 8.50 5.34
CA ALA A 9 -4.34 8.18 5.83
C ALA A 9 -3.31 9.15 5.24
N LYS A 10 -2.39 9.60 6.10
CA LYS A 10 -1.24 10.42 5.69
C LYS A 10 -0.06 9.54 5.28
N LEU A 11 0.38 9.68 4.03
CA LEU A 11 1.53 8.99 3.45
C LEU A 11 2.64 10.00 3.13
N VAL A 12 3.88 9.65 3.47
CA VAL A 12 5.07 10.45 3.12
C VAL A 12 5.93 9.69 2.12
N CYS A 13 6.41 10.37 1.07
CA CYS A 13 7.39 9.81 0.14
C CYS A 13 8.77 10.35 0.53
N ILE A 14 9.72 9.47 0.86
CA ILE A 14 11.06 9.84 1.35
C ILE A 14 12.16 9.10 0.58
N GLY A 15 13.36 9.67 0.53
CA GLY A 15 14.50 9.14 -0.23
C GLY A 15 15.32 10.22 -0.92
N ASP A 16 16.46 9.85 -1.47
CA ASP A 16 17.45 10.78 -2.05
C ASP A 16 16.89 11.63 -3.20
N SER A 17 17.58 12.74 -3.50
CA SER A 17 17.23 13.58 -4.63
C SER A 17 17.29 12.81 -5.96
N GLY A 18 16.35 13.11 -6.86
CA GLY A 18 16.27 12.48 -8.18
C GLY A 18 15.86 11.01 -8.21
N THR A 19 15.48 10.39 -7.08
CA THR A 19 14.95 9.01 -7.07
C THR A 19 13.53 8.90 -7.66
N GLY A 20 12.84 10.03 -7.86
CA GLY A 20 11.55 10.10 -8.55
C GLY A 20 10.31 10.08 -7.65
N LYS A 21 10.43 10.51 -6.38
CA LYS A 21 9.31 10.65 -5.42
C LYS A 21 8.15 11.50 -5.97
N SER A 22 8.45 12.68 -6.51
CA SER A 22 7.47 13.56 -7.13
C SER A 22 6.85 12.91 -8.35
N SER A 23 7.66 12.29 -9.21
CA SER A 23 7.17 11.61 -10.42
C SER A 23 6.24 10.44 -10.09
N LEU A 24 6.48 9.69 -9.00
CA LEU A 24 5.58 8.64 -8.53
C LEU A 24 4.25 9.23 -8.01
N THR A 25 4.31 10.32 -7.25
CA THR A 25 3.14 11.01 -6.69
C THR A 25 2.26 11.60 -7.80
N ILE A 26 2.87 12.29 -8.76
CA ILE A 26 2.20 12.84 -9.95
C ILE A 26 1.61 11.71 -10.79
N ARG A 27 2.35 10.62 -11.01
CA ARG A 27 1.85 9.48 -11.77
C ARG A 27 0.60 8.87 -11.12
N LEU A 28 0.59 8.71 -9.79
CA LEU A 28 -0.57 8.18 -9.08
C LEU A 28 -1.78 9.12 -9.13
N CYS A 29 -1.56 10.43 -8.97
CA CYS A 29 -2.65 11.41 -8.88
C CYS A 29 -3.22 11.79 -10.25
N GLU A 30 -2.35 11.95 -11.25
CA GLU A 30 -2.67 12.59 -12.52
C GLU A 30 -2.49 11.65 -13.72
N GLY A 31 -1.93 10.46 -13.53
CA GLY A 31 -1.70 9.49 -14.59
C GLY A 31 -0.61 9.87 -15.60
N ARG A 32 0.04 11.03 -15.43
CA ARG A 32 1.07 11.56 -16.34
C ARG A 32 2.49 11.41 -15.80
N PHE A 33 3.45 11.57 -16.71
CA PHE A 33 4.88 11.67 -16.39
C PHE A 33 5.49 12.81 -17.20
N SER A 34 6.27 13.64 -16.52
CA SER A 34 7.15 14.62 -17.17
C SER A 34 8.60 14.16 -17.01
N PRO A 35 9.43 14.24 -18.06
CA PRO A 35 10.87 14.01 -17.92
C PRO A 35 11.59 15.21 -17.29
N GLY A 36 11.05 16.42 -17.46
CA GLY A 36 11.53 17.62 -16.78
C GLY A 36 10.75 17.81 -15.48
N HIS A 37 11.42 17.64 -14.34
CA HIS A 37 10.93 18.05 -13.03
C HIS A 37 12.00 18.88 -12.36
N ASP A 38 11.63 20.08 -11.93
CA ASP A 38 12.48 20.87 -11.04
C ASP A 38 12.62 20.14 -9.71
N VAL A 39 13.75 20.33 -9.03
CA VAL A 39 13.93 19.70 -7.72
C VAL A 39 12.87 20.22 -6.76
N THR A 40 12.18 19.31 -6.08
CA THR A 40 11.13 19.66 -5.10
C THR A 40 11.70 20.58 -4.02
N ILE A 41 11.16 21.79 -3.92
CA ILE A 41 11.47 22.73 -2.84
C ILE A 41 10.39 22.58 -1.77
N GLY A 42 10.75 22.02 -0.62
CA GLY A 42 9.79 21.81 0.48
C GLY A 42 8.95 20.54 0.31
N VAL A 43 7.61 20.70 0.23
CA VAL A 43 6.65 19.59 0.12
C VAL A 43 5.54 19.89 -0.88
N GLU A 44 5.26 18.92 -1.75
CA GLU A 44 4.11 18.94 -2.66
C GLU A 44 2.98 18.02 -2.16
N PHE A 45 1.74 18.44 -2.38
CA PHE A 45 0.54 17.81 -1.83
C PHE A 45 -0.30 17.13 -2.92
N GLY A 46 -0.43 15.81 -2.83
CA GLY A 46 -1.34 15.02 -3.66
C GLY A 46 -2.46 14.40 -2.83
N SER A 47 -3.57 14.02 -3.46
CA SER A 47 -4.53 13.12 -2.81
C SER A 47 -5.20 12.17 -3.79
N ARG A 48 -5.35 10.91 -3.38
CA ARG A 48 -5.97 9.86 -4.18
C ARG A 48 -6.89 9.01 -3.30
N ILE A 49 -8.09 8.69 -3.77
CA ILE A 49 -8.98 7.74 -3.07
C ILE A 49 -8.78 6.37 -3.69
N VAL A 50 -8.45 5.38 -2.86
CA VAL A 50 -8.21 4.00 -3.26
C VAL A 50 -9.20 3.06 -2.55
N PRO A 51 -9.63 1.95 -3.19
CA PRO A 51 -10.34 0.89 -2.49
C PRO A 51 -9.39 0.20 -1.49
N VAL A 52 -9.92 -0.21 -0.34
CA VAL A 52 -9.19 -1.03 0.66
C VAL A 52 -10.08 -2.15 1.21
N GLY A 53 -9.50 -3.30 1.54
CA GLY A 53 -10.22 -4.45 2.08
C GLY A 53 -11.11 -5.17 1.06
N PRO A 54 -11.75 -6.28 1.46
CA PRO A 54 -12.56 -7.08 0.56
C PRO A 54 -13.77 -6.29 0.00
N PRO A 55 -14.16 -6.48 -1.27
CA PRO A 55 -13.62 -7.45 -2.22
C PRO A 55 -12.33 -7.02 -2.97
N ALA A 56 -11.93 -5.74 -2.95
CA ALA A 56 -10.76 -5.29 -3.70
C ALA A 56 -9.44 -5.93 -3.24
N SER A 57 -9.27 -6.22 -1.95
CA SER A 57 -8.06 -6.86 -1.43
C SER A 57 -7.84 -8.27 -1.99
N ASP A 58 -8.91 -8.97 -2.37
CA ASP A 58 -8.85 -10.35 -2.89
C ASP A 58 -8.31 -10.38 -4.33
N ALA A 59 -8.51 -9.30 -5.09
CA ALA A 59 -7.98 -9.15 -6.45
C ALA A 59 -6.50 -8.71 -6.47
N LEU A 60 -5.98 -8.20 -5.35
CA LEU A 60 -4.65 -7.58 -5.31
C LEU A 60 -3.51 -8.57 -4.97
N ASP A 61 -3.81 -9.85 -4.75
CA ASP A 61 -2.84 -10.90 -4.34
C ASP A 61 -1.75 -10.38 -3.40
N ILE A 62 -2.19 -9.63 -2.37
CA ILE A 62 -1.30 -9.10 -1.35
C ILE A 62 -1.19 -10.18 -0.30
N PRO A 63 -0.08 -10.96 -0.24
CA PRO A 63 0.05 -12.05 0.71
C PRO A 63 -0.16 -11.50 2.11
N GLY A 64 -1.33 -11.82 2.66
CA GLY A 64 -1.61 -11.60 4.06
C GLY A 64 -0.91 -12.72 4.79
N ASN A 65 0.04 -12.38 5.66
CA ASN A 65 0.38 -13.24 6.78
C ASN A 65 -0.83 -13.25 7.74
N ILE A 66 -1.91 -13.86 7.28
CA ILE A 66 -2.98 -14.38 8.10
C ILE A 66 -2.67 -15.86 8.09
N THR A 67 -1.89 -16.31 9.07
CA THR A 67 -2.09 -17.62 9.64
C THR A 67 -3.56 -17.68 10.02
N LYS A 68 -4.40 -18.13 9.08
CA LYS A 68 -5.55 -18.94 9.46
C LYS A 68 -4.89 -20.13 10.11
N THR A 69 -4.91 -20.16 11.44
CA THR A 69 -4.62 -21.34 12.22
C THR A 69 -5.62 -22.40 11.77
N ASN A 70 -5.30 -23.11 10.69
CA ASN A 70 -5.87 -24.42 10.44
C ASN A 70 -5.27 -25.30 11.52
N ASN A 71 -6.04 -25.49 12.60
CA ASN A 71 -5.84 -26.57 13.55
C ASN A 71 -5.94 -27.90 12.79
N ASN A 72 -4.85 -28.33 12.18
CA ASN A 72 -4.60 -29.73 11.92
C ASN A 72 -3.69 -30.22 13.04
N ASN A 73 -4.32 -30.78 14.08
CA ASN A 73 -3.63 -31.61 15.06
C ASN A 73 -3.08 -32.84 14.32
N ASN A 74 -1.83 -32.79 13.91
CA ASN A 74 -1.04 -34.00 13.71
C ASN A 74 -0.18 -34.19 14.96
N ASN A 75 -0.60 -35.14 15.80
CA ASN A 75 0.24 -35.70 16.84
C ASN A 75 1.32 -36.54 16.16
N ASP A 76 2.55 -36.06 16.18
CA ASP A 76 3.73 -36.89 16.02
C ASP A 76 3.96 -37.64 17.34
N ASN A 77 3.65 -38.93 17.36
CA ASN A 77 4.25 -39.85 18.32
C ASN A 77 5.14 -40.84 17.56
N ASN A 78 6.43 -40.60 17.77
CA ASN A 78 7.57 -41.46 17.54
C ASN A 78 7.41 -42.76 18.33
N ASP A 79 7.57 -43.92 17.69
CA ASP A 79 8.09 -45.13 18.33
C ASP A 79 8.59 -46.14 17.28
N ASN A 80 9.85 -46.54 17.45
CA ASN A 80 10.51 -47.65 16.76
C ASN A 80 9.95 -48.98 17.29
N ASN A 81 9.75 -50.02 16.45
CA ASN A 81 10.47 -51.30 16.58
C ASN A 81 10.15 -52.33 15.46
N ASP A 82 11.18 -53.11 15.12
CA ASP A 82 11.24 -54.52 14.69
C ASP A 82 10.55 -55.10 13.43
N THR A 83 11.43 -55.53 12.50
CA THR A 83 11.73 -56.94 12.13
C THR A 83 10.61 -57.91 11.67
N SER A 84 10.71 -58.28 10.38
CA SER A 84 10.58 -59.62 9.76
C SER A 84 9.23 -60.19 9.26
N THR A 85 9.38 -60.87 8.11
CA THR A 85 8.66 -62.08 7.60
C THR A 85 7.29 -61.99 6.92
N THR A 86 7.35 -62.11 5.58
CA THR A 86 6.68 -63.11 4.70
C THR A 86 5.18 -63.43 4.80
N THR A 87 4.63 -63.67 3.61
CA THR A 87 3.64 -64.70 3.19
C THR A 87 2.15 -64.34 3.02
N THR A 88 1.71 -64.46 1.75
CA THR A 88 0.48 -65.07 1.19
C THR A 88 -0.91 -64.43 1.32
N THR A 89 -1.50 -64.14 0.15
CA THR A 89 -2.92 -64.19 -0.27
C THR A 89 -3.60 -65.56 0.01
N PRO A 90 -4.92 -65.83 -0.22
CA PRO A 90 -6.05 -65.00 -0.72
C PRO A 90 -7.46 -65.21 -0.07
N ALA A 91 -8.44 -64.40 -0.53
CA ALA A 91 -9.89 -64.68 -0.75
C ALA A 91 -10.89 -64.98 0.39
N SER A 92 -12.02 -64.24 0.45
CA SER A 92 -13.38 -64.68 0.01
C SER A 92 -14.57 -63.94 0.72
N ILE A 93 -15.52 -63.44 -0.11
CA ILE A 93 -17.03 -63.31 0.00
C ILE A 93 -17.67 -63.06 1.39
N THR A 94 -18.66 -62.16 1.59
CA THR A 94 -20.11 -62.35 1.30
C THR A 94 -20.96 -61.07 1.64
N ALA A 95 -22.07 -60.86 0.90
CA ALA A 95 -23.37 -60.19 1.24
C ALA A 95 -23.40 -58.68 1.62
N SER A 96 -23.92 -57.76 0.79
CA SER A 96 -25.33 -57.43 0.43
C SER A 96 -26.05 -56.46 1.38
N GLU A 97 -26.13 -55.18 0.95
CA GLU A 97 -27.21 -54.14 1.02
C GLU A 97 -28.31 -54.16 2.12
N PRO A 98 -28.90 -53.00 2.52
CA PRO A 98 -29.46 -52.01 1.58
C PRO A 98 -29.31 -50.51 1.88
N LEU A 99 -29.55 -49.78 0.80
CA LEU A 99 -29.55 -48.34 0.57
C LEU A 99 -30.58 -47.59 1.44
N SER A 100 -30.11 -46.67 2.29
CA SER A 100 -30.95 -45.61 2.88
C SER A 100 -30.80 -44.34 2.06
N LEU A 101 -31.85 -44.00 1.31
CA LEU A 101 -32.00 -42.81 0.48
C LEU A 101 -31.98 -41.54 1.36
N SER A 102 -30.82 -40.89 1.52
CA SER A 102 -30.73 -39.57 2.17
C SER A 102 -31.10 -38.48 1.17
N LEU A 103 -32.15 -37.72 1.48
CA LEU A 103 -32.53 -36.49 0.78
C LEU A 103 -31.33 -35.50 0.73
N PRO A 104 -31.15 -34.75 -0.37
CA PRO A 104 -30.12 -33.73 -0.45
C PRO A 104 -30.40 -32.61 0.57
N PRO A 105 -29.38 -32.04 1.23
CA PRO A 105 -29.57 -30.92 2.13
C PRO A 105 -30.14 -29.71 1.36
N PRO A 106 -31.00 -28.88 1.98
CA PRO A 106 -31.54 -27.69 1.35
C PRO A 106 -30.39 -26.75 0.94
N PRO A 107 -30.52 -26.01 -0.17
CA PRO A 107 -29.49 -25.07 -0.59
C PRO A 107 -29.27 -24.04 0.53
N LEU A 108 -28.05 -23.98 1.06
CA LEU A 108 -27.63 -22.91 1.94
C LEU A 108 -27.89 -21.59 1.19
N LYS A 109 -28.83 -20.79 1.69
CA LYS A 109 -28.95 -19.38 1.27
C LYS A 109 -27.57 -18.76 1.52
N PRO A 110 -26.88 -18.19 0.51
CA PRO A 110 -25.69 -17.40 0.78
C PRO A 110 -26.13 -16.14 1.55
N SER A 111 -26.11 -16.20 2.88
CA SER A 111 -26.42 -15.09 3.78
C SER A 111 -25.21 -14.16 3.95
N ALA A 112 -24.48 -13.88 2.88
CA ALA A 112 -23.50 -12.81 2.87
C ALA A 112 -24.18 -11.61 2.23
N SER A 113 -24.65 -10.66 3.04
CA SER A 113 -24.91 -9.32 2.55
C SER A 113 -23.68 -8.84 1.77
N PRO A 114 -23.84 -8.20 0.59
CA PRO A 114 -22.70 -7.82 -0.24
C PRO A 114 -21.77 -6.93 0.60
N VAL A 115 -20.53 -7.39 0.80
CA VAL A 115 -19.52 -6.67 1.58
C VAL A 115 -19.29 -5.32 0.88
N ARG A 116 -19.68 -4.23 1.55
CA ARG A 116 -19.51 -2.87 1.01
C ARG A 116 -18.02 -2.58 0.89
N GLN A 117 -17.56 -2.31 -0.33
CA GLN A 117 -16.19 -1.86 -0.58
C GLN A 117 -15.86 -0.63 0.27
N LYS A 118 -14.83 -0.77 1.12
CA LYS A 118 -14.27 0.35 1.88
C LYS A 118 -13.33 1.16 1.00
N ARG A 119 -13.23 2.46 1.26
CA ARG A 119 -12.36 3.37 0.52
C ARG A 119 -11.52 4.21 1.47
N MET A 120 -10.24 4.38 1.13
CA MET A 120 -9.30 5.19 1.88
C MET A 120 -8.83 6.38 1.03
N LYS A 121 -8.90 7.58 1.58
CA LYS A 121 -8.26 8.76 1.01
C LYS A 121 -6.80 8.81 1.45
N LEU A 122 -5.89 8.70 0.51
CA LEU A 122 -4.47 8.90 0.71
C LEU A 122 -4.16 10.40 0.60
N SER A 123 -3.60 10.98 1.66
CA SER A 123 -2.99 12.30 1.64
C SER A 123 -1.50 12.10 1.42
N LEU A 124 -1.00 12.47 0.24
CA LEU A 124 0.38 12.24 -0.17
C LEU A 124 1.20 13.49 0.10
N TRP A 125 2.31 13.31 0.80
CA TRP A 125 3.28 14.34 1.14
C TRP A 125 4.57 14.00 0.44
N ASP A 126 4.81 14.63 -0.71
CA ASP A 126 6.05 14.47 -1.46
C ASP A 126 7.13 15.34 -0.82
N THR A 127 8.25 14.75 -0.39
CA THR A 127 9.30 15.47 0.34
C THR A 127 10.53 15.71 -0.53
N ALA A 128 11.21 16.83 -0.30
CA ALA A 128 12.49 17.10 -0.93
C ALA A 128 13.55 16.06 -0.52
N GLY A 129 14.23 15.48 -1.50
CA GLY A 129 15.29 14.50 -1.27
C GLY A 129 16.69 15.09 -1.07
N GLN A 130 16.82 16.42 -1.10
CA GLN A 130 18.11 17.07 -0.84
C GLN A 130 18.38 17.16 0.66
N GLU A 131 19.61 16.89 1.05
CA GLU A 131 20.06 16.93 2.43
C GLU A 131 19.93 18.31 3.09
N THR A 132 20.06 19.39 2.32
CA THR A 132 19.82 20.78 2.74
C THR A 132 18.42 21.01 3.31
N TYR A 133 17.44 20.18 2.93
CA TYR A 133 16.05 20.25 3.38
C TYR A 133 15.67 19.17 4.40
N LYS A 134 16.64 18.42 4.97
CA LYS A 134 16.36 17.35 5.94
C LYS A 134 15.61 17.85 7.18
N SER A 135 15.94 19.04 7.70
CA SER A 135 15.26 19.61 8.87
C SER A 135 13.78 19.94 8.59
N ILE A 136 13.48 20.47 7.39
CA ILE A 136 12.12 20.77 6.93
C ILE A 136 11.35 19.47 6.71
N THR A 137 11.96 18.49 6.04
CA THR A 137 11.38 17.18 5.73
C THR A 137 10.95 16.41 6.98
N ARG A 138 11.78 16.43 8.03
CA ARG A 138 11.51 15.79 9.33
C ARG A 138 10.21 16.25 9.98
N SER A 139 9.80 17.51 9.78
CA SER A 139 8.54 18.01 10.35
C SER A 139 7.30 17.28 9.82
N TYR A 140 7.38 16.73 8.61
CA TYR A 140 6.27 16.06 7.94
C TYR A 140 6.12 14.59 8.33
N PHE A 141 7.11 13.98 8.99
CA PHE A 141 7.04 12.59 9.46
C PHE A 141 6.03 12.43 10.60
N ARG A 142 5.78 13.50 11.37
CA ARG A 142 4.79 13.47 12.46
C ARG A 142 3.38 13.26 11.93
N GLY A 143 2.67 12.33 12.57
CA GLY A 143 1.32 11.92 12.16
C GLY A 143 1.27 11.25 10.78
N ALA A 144 2.37 10.73 10.24
CA ALA A 144 2.33 9.87 9.06
C ALA A 144 1.96 8.43 9.48
N SER A 145 1.04 7.81 8.74
CA SER A 145 0.63 6.42 8.95
C SER A 145 1.31 5.46 7.99
N GLY A 146 1.74 5.97 6.84
CA GLY A 146 2.49 5.22 5.85
C GLY A 146 3.69 6.01 5.33
N ALA A 147 4.72 5.31 4.90
CA ALA A 147 5.86 5.86 4.20
C ALA A 147 6.24 5.00 2.99
N LEU A 148 6.52 5.67 1.87
CA LEU A 148 7.20 5.07 0.72
C LEU A 148 8.65 5.49 0.78
N LEU A 149 9.53 4.52 0.90
CA LEU A 149 10.97 4.72 0.94
C LEU A 149 11.55 4.44 -0.45
N VAL A 150 11.85 5.50 -1.19
CA VAL A 150 12.12 5.45 -2.63
C VAL A 150 13.62 5.57 -2.93
N PHE A 151 14.17 4.57 -3.60
CA PHE A 151 15.49 4.61 -4.20
C PHE A 151 15.42 4.41 -5.72
N ASP A 152 16.51 4.69 -6.41
CA ASP A 152 16.63 4.49 -7.85
C ASP A 152 17.40 3.20 -8.11
N ILE A 153 16.78 2.25 -8.81
CA ILE A 153 17.34 0.91 -9.03
C ILE A 153 18.67 0.98 -9.80
N SER A 154 18.81 1.96 -10.69
CA SER A 154 20.02 2.19 -11.49
C SER A 154 21.15 2.94 -10.75
N ARG A 155 20.91 3.31 -9.48
CA ARG A 155 21.83 4.10 -8.65
C ARG A 155 21.99 3.48 -7.26
N PRO A 156 22.90 2.51 -7.09
CA PRO A 156 23.12 1.79 -5.83
C PRO A 156 23.44 2.69 -4.63
N GLU A 157 24.05 3.85 -4.86
CA GLU A 157 24.30 4.86 -3.83
C GLU A 157 23.00 5.32 -3.14
N THR A 158 21.91 5.46 -3.90
CA THR A 158 20.62 5.86 -3.34
C THR A 158 19.99 4.76 -2.50
N PHE A 159 20.33 3.49 -2.76
CA PHE A 159 19.93 2.35 -1.95
C PHE A 159 20.72 2.28 -0.64
N ALA A 160 22.02 2.62 -0.64
CA ALA A 160 22.79 2.72 0.59
C ALA A 160 22.20 3.77 1.56
N SER A 161 21.74 4.91 1.03
CA SER A 161 21.11 5.99 1.81
C SER A 161 19.76 5.59 2.45
N VAL A 162 19.07 4.57 1.94
CA VAL A 162 17.76 4.10 2.43
C VAL A 162 17.79 3.80 3.93
N ALA A 163 18.90 3.25 4.45
CA ALA A 163 19.06 2.95 5.87
C ALA A 163 18.98 4.20 6.76
N LEU A 164 19.62 5.28 6.33
CA LEU A 164 19.60 6.56 7.05
C LEU A 164 18.20 7.17 7.03
N TRP A 165 17.53 7.14 5.88
CA TRP A 165 16.14 7.61 5.76
C TRP A 165 15.17 6.82 6.64
N LEU A 166 15.33 5.49 6.73
CA LEU A 166 14.52 4.66 7.60
C LEU A 166 14.77 4.98 9.08
N GLN A 167 16.03 5.17 9.47
CA GLN A 167 16.39 5.55 10.83
C GLN A 167 15.77 6.90 11.22
N ASP A 168 15.89 7.89 10.34
CA ASP A 168 15.32 9.22 10.55
C ASP A 168 13.79 9.19 10.65
N LEU A 169 13.14 8.39 9.80
CA LEU A 169 11.70 8.19 9.86
C LEU A 169 11.27 7.59 11.20
N ARG A 170 11.94 6.53 11.64
CA ARG A 170 11.60 5.81 12.89
C ARG A 170 11.80 6.63 14.15
N GLN A 171 12.68 7.62 14.13
CA GLN A 171 12.90 8.52 15.27
C GLN A 171 11.75 9.54 15.47
N ILE A 172 10.95 9.80 14.44
CA ILE A 172 9.98 10.92 14.45
C ILE A 172 8.55 10.45 14.17
N ALA A 173 8.37 9.43 13.36
CA ALA A 173 7.06 8.88 13.04
C ALA A 173 6.42 8.17 14.23
N GLU A 174 5.10 8.03 14.17
CA GLU A 174 4.32 7.30 15.17
C GLU A 174 4.68 5.80 15.17
N GLU A 175 4.56 5.16 16.32
CA GLU A 175 4.71 3.72 16.43
C GLU A 175 3.69 3.01 15.52
N GLY A 176 4.15 2.01 14.78
CA GLY A 176 3.29 1.29 13.82
C GLY A 176 3.12 1.96 12.46
N ILE A 177 3.98 2.92 12.09
CA ILE A 177 4.05 3.40 10.70
C ILE A 177 4.31 2.25 9.73
N VAL A 178 3.50 2.18 8.67
CA VAL A 178 3.67 1.19 7.60
C VAL A 178 4.71 1.71 6.61
N VAL A 179 5.82 1.01 6.47
CA VAL A 179 6.86 1.35 5.48
C VAL A 179 6.86 0.32 4.35
N VAL A 180 6.92 0.81 3.12
CA VAL A 180 7.16 0.02 1.89
C VAL A 180 8.40 0.56 1.20
N LEU A 181 9.32 -0.32 0.82
CA LEU A 181 10.50 0.01 0.05
C LEU A 181 10.13 0.01 -1.43
N VAL A 182 10.53 1.06 -2.14
CA VAL A 182 10.20 1.29 -3.54
C VAL A 182 11.48 1.44 -4.35
N GLY A 183 11.74 0.48 -5.24
CA GLY A 183 12.77 0.61 -6.27
C GLY A 183 12.15 1.30 -7.47
N ASN A 184 12.50 2.54 -7.74
CA ASN A 184 11.99 3.28 -8.90
C ASN A 184 12.94 3.20 -10.09
N LYS A 185 12.42 3.54 -11.27
CA LYS A 185 13.11 3.52 -12.56
C LYS A 185 13.52 2.12 -13.00
N SER A 186 12.65 1.14 -12.77
CA SER A 186 12.83 -0.22 -13.29
C SER A 186 12.99 -0.26 -14.82
N ASP A 187 12.43 0.72 -15.53
CA ASP A 187 12.61 0.91 -16.97
C ASP A 187 14.06 1.20 -17.39
N LEU A 188 14.84 1.86 -16.53
CA LEU A 188 16.28 2.08 -16.77
C LEU A 188 17.10 0.87 -16.36
N ALA A 189 16.72 0.20 -15.26
CA ALA A 189 17.38 -0.99 -14.76
C ALA A 189 17.42 -2.12 -15.78
N ALA A 190 16.34 -2.30 -16.56
CA ALA A 190 16.26 -3.31 -17.62
C ALA A 190 17.34 -3.16 -18.71
N SER A 191 17.89 -1.95 -18.88
CA SER A 191 18.92 -1.63 -19.88
C SER A 191 20.33 -1.43 -19.29
N ALA A 192 20.45 -1.44 -17.96
CA ALA A 192 21.69 -1.15 -17.26
C ALA A 192 22.53 -2.43 -17.04
N PRO A 193 23.86 -2.32 -16.94
CA PRO A 193 24.70 -3.47 -16.62
C PRO A 193 24.38 -4.01 -15.21
N PRO A 194 24.41 -5.33 -14.99
CA PRO A 194 24.03 -5.94 -13.71
C PRO A 194 24.82 -5.42 -12.50
N SER A 195 26.07 -4.97 -12.71
CA SER A 195 26.93 -4.42 -11.66
C SER A 195 26.54 -3.04 -11.15
N LYS A 196 25.59 -2.36 -11.81
CA LYS A 196 25.10 -1.03 -11.42
C LYS A 196 23.61 -1.02 -11.05
N VAL A 197 23.04 -2.19 -10.83
CA VAL A 197 21.62 -2.37 -10.55
C VAL A 197 21.47 -3.05 -9.20
N VAL A 198 20.62 -2.49 -8.35
CA VAL A 198 20.23 -3.16 -7.11
C VAL A 198 19.30 -4.31 -7.48
N THR A 199 19.67 -5.52 -7.07
CA THR A 199 18.86 -6.71 -7.37
C THR A 199 17.62 -6.77 -6.49
N ARG A 200 16.59 -7.43 -6.99
CA ARG A 200 15.35 -7.63 -6.24
C ARG A 200 15.60 -8.42 -4.96
N GLU A 201 16.46 -9.43 -5.02
CA GLU A 201 16.82 -10.28 -3.89
C GLU A 201 17.50 -9.47 -2.78
N GLU A 202 18.42 -8.57 -3.15
CA GLU A 202 19.09 -7.67 -2.22
C GLU A 202 18.10 -6.71 -1.54
N ALA A 203 17.18 -6.14 -2.29
CA ALA A 203 16.16 -5.23 -1.77
C ALA A 203 15.14 -5.95 -0.86
N GLU A 204 14.74 -7.17 -1.20
CA GLU A 204 13.84 -8.01 -0.40
C GLU A 204 14.52 -8.47 0.90
N GLU A 205 15.78 -8.88 0.84
CA GLU A 205 16.57 -9.21 2.04
C GLU A 205 16.74 -7.99 2.95
N TRP A 206 17.00 -6.82 2.37
CA TRP A 206 17.07 -5.58 3.13
C TRP A 206 15.76 -5.29 3.84
N CYS A 207 14.60 -5.51 3.20
CA CYS A 207 13.29 -5.34 3.84
C CYS A 207 13.10 -6.29 5.02
N ARG A 208 13.45 -7.57 4.84
CA ARG A 208 13.37 -8.60 5.89
C ARG A 208 14.21 -8.23 7.11
N ARG A 209 15.46 -7.81 6.87
CA ARG A 209 16.40 -7.41 7.94
C ARG A 209 15.94 -6.16 8.69
N ASN A 210 15.38 -5.19 7.97
CA ASN A 210 15.00 -3.90 8.54
C ASN A 210 13.54 -3.84 9.02
N LYS A 211 12.77 -4.93 8.96
CA LYS A 211 11.33 -4.97 9.30
C LYS A 211 10.51 -3.97 8.48
N VAL A 212 10.77 -3.90 7.18
CA VAL A 212 9.98 -3.14 6.20
C VAL A 212 8.98 -4.09 5.54
N SER A 213 7.75 -3.62 5.31
CA SER A 213 6.62 -4.52 5.03
C SER A 213 6.77 -5.27 3.71
N ARG A 214 7.23 -4.59 2.66
CA ARG A 214 7.35 -5.15 1.32
C ARG A 214 8.32 -4.31 0.48
N TYR A 215 8.91 -4.96 -0.53
CA TYR A 215 9.59 -4.30 -1.65
C TYR A 215 8.70 -4.31 -2.90
N VAL A 216 8.65 -3.17 -3.61
CA VAL A 216 7.94 -3.04 -4.88
C VAL A 216 8.83 -2.30 -5.88
N GLU A 217 9.00 -2.88 -7.06
CA GLU A 217 9.62 -2.20 -8.21
C GLU A 217 8.59 -1.35 -8.94
N THR A 218 9.01 -0.17 -9.38
CA THR A 218 8.14 0.82 -10.00
C THR A 218 8.84 1.54 -11.14
N SER A 219 8.06 1.97 -12.11
CA SER A 219 8.49 2.96 -13.10
C SER A 219 7.46 4.08 -13.17
N ALA A 220 7.83 5.27 -12.68
CA ALA A 220 7.01 6.45 -12.89
C ALA A 220 6.82 6.79 -14.39
N LYS A 221 7.69 6.31 -15.28
CA LYS A 221 7.66 6.55 -16.72
C LYS A 221 6.65 5.65 -17.45
N SER A 222 6.59 4.36 -17.14
CA SER A 222 5.57 3.48 -17.72
C SER A 222 4.26 3.46 -16.90
N GLY A 223 4.33 3.80 -15.62
CA GLY A 223 3.24 3.61 -14.65
C GLY A 223 3.28 2.23 -13.97
N ASP A 224 4.20 1.35 -14.37
CA ASP A 224 4.30 0.01 -13.83
C ASP A 224 4.64 0.03 -12.32
N GLY A 225 3.96 -0.83 -11.56
CA GLY A 225 4.11 -0.95 -10.11
C GLY A 225 3.67 0.26 -9.27
N VAL A 226 3.38 1.43 -9.87
CA VAL A 226 3.10 2.67 -9.11
C VAL A 226 1.85 2.52 -8.26
N GLU A 227 0.71 2.15 -8.87
CA GLU A 227 -0.53 1.95 -8.10
C GLU A 227 -0.38 0.87 -7.03
N ARG A 228 0.31 -0.22 -7.37
CA ARG A 228 0.60 -1.31 -6.45
C ARG A 228 1.35 -0.82 -5.21
N ALA A 229 2.41 -0.03 -5.36
CA ALA A 229 3.19 0.47 -4.22
C ALA A 229 2.33 1.27 -3.22
N PHE A 230 1.42 2.11 -3.70
CA PHE A 230 0.53 2.89 -2.83
C PHE A 230 -0.62 2.05 -2.24
N LEU A 231 -1.16 1.11 -3.01
CA LEU A 231 -2.21 0.19 -2.55
C LEU A 231 -1.70 -0.74 -1.45
N GLU A 232 -0.47 -1.24 -1.57
CA GLU A 232 0.18 -2.06 -0.53
C GLU A 232 0.23 -1.35 0.82
N VAL A 233 0.63 -0.07 0.82
CA VAL A 233 0.63 0.76 2.03
C VAL A 233 -0.79 0.94 2.55
N ALA A 234 -1.75 1.29 1.69
CA ALA A 234 -3.13 1.53 2.07
C ALA A 234 -3.81 0.30 2.69
N GLU A 235 -3.61 -0.87 2.08
CA GLU A 235 -4.15 -2.16 2.54
C GLU A 235 -3.53 -2.58 3.87
N ARG A 236 -2.22 -2.37 4.02
CA ARG A 236 -1.54 -2.68 5.28
C ARG A 236 -1.98 -1.75 6.41
N ILE A 237 -2.20 -0.46 6.13
CA ILE A 237 -2.82 0.48 7.07
C ILE A 237 -4.23 0.03 7.41
N TYR A 238 -5.05 -0.34 6.42
CA TYR A 238 -6.40 -0.84 6.64
C TYR A 238 -6.43 -2.07 7.57
N ARG A 239 -5.56 -3.05 7.34
CA ARG A 239 -5.42 -4.23 8.23
C ARG A 239 -5.04 -3.84 9.66
N ASN A 240 -4.18 -2.84 9.83
CA ASN A 240 -3.83 -2.33 11.17
C ASN A 240 -5.00 -1.61 11.85
N ILE A 241 -5.89 -0.94 11.09
CA ILE A 241 -7.13 -0.36 11.61
C ILE A 241 -8.06 -1.47 12.10
N GLU A 242 -8.31 -2.49 11.29
CA GLU A 242 -9.17 -3.63 11.63
C GLU A 242 -8.63 -4.41 12.84
N ALA A 243 -7.31 -4.49 12.99
CA ALA A 243 -6.65 -5.08 14.15
C ALA A 243 -6.67 -4.18 15.41
N GLY A 244 -7.30 -3.00 15.37
CA GLY A 244 -7.41 -2.09 16.51
C GLY A 244 -6.10 -1.41 16.91
N ARG A 245 -5.09 -1.38 16.02
CA ARG A 245 -3.77 -0.79 16.30
C ARG A 245 -3.72 0.73 16.11
N TYR A 246 -4.76 1.31 15.50
CA TYR A 246 -4.88 2.75 15.34
C TYR A 246 -6.05 3.29 16.16
N ASP A 247 -5.80 4.32 16.96
CA ASP A 247 -6.87 5.14 17.51
C ASP A 247 -7.33 6.14 16.44
N LEU A 248 -8.57 5.98 15.96
CA LEU A 248 -9.18 6.82 14.93
C LEU A 248 -9.70 8.17 15.46
N ASN A 249 -9.72 8.33 16.80
CA ASN A 249 -10.16 9.56 17.46
C ASN A 249 -9.00 10.44 17.94
N ASP A 250 -7.78 9.89 18.01
CA ASP A 250 -6.60 10.67 18.35
C ASP A 250 -6.25 11.68 17.24
N ARG A 251 -6.02 12.93 17.65
CA ARG A 251 -5.61 14.02 16.76
C ARG A 251 -4.20 13.83 16.21
N ARG A 252 -3.33 13.09 16.92
CA ARG A 252 -1.94 12.79 16.53
C ARG A 252 -1.86 11.61 15.55
N SER A 253 -2.86 10.73 15.56
CA SER A 253 -2.97 9.62 14.61
C SER A 253 -3.03 10.11 13.16
N GLY A 254 -2.20 9.51 12.32
CA GLY A 254 -2.19 9.78 10.89
C GLY A 254 -3.35 9.16 10.11
N VAL A 255 -4.15 8.31 10.76
CA VAL A 255 -5.36 7.71 10.22
C VAL A 255 -6.57 8.31 10.90
N LYS A 256 -7.56 8.77 10.13
CA LYS A 256 -8.83 9.30 10.68
C LYS A 256 -10.03 8.68 9.99
N GLY A 257 -11.08 8.41 10.76
CA GLY A 257 -12.39 8.08 10.20
C GLY A 257 -13.05 9.31 9.57
N TYR A 258 -13.93 9.12 8.59
CA TYR A 258 -14.63 10.23 7.90
C TYR A 258 -15.28 11.25 8.84
N LYS A 259 -15.94 10.78 9.91
CA LYS A 259 -16.63 11.65 10.89
C LYS A 259 -15.65 12.50 11.70
N THR A 260 -14.46 11.98 12.01
CA THR A 260 -13.42 12.67 12.79
C THR A 260 -12.60 13.61 11.91
N ALA A 261 -12.40 13.26 10.64
CA ALA A 261 -11.71 14.10 9.66
C ALA A 261 -12.56 15.28 9.16
N GLY A 262 -13.89 15.20 9.26
CA GLY A 262 -14.84 16.26 8.90
C GLY A 262 -15.32 17.14 10.07
N GLY A 263 -14.83 16.92 11.29
CA GLY A 263 -15.29 17.63 12.48
C GLY A 263 -14.64 19.02 12.64
N ASN A 264 -15.44 20.06 12.43
CA ASN A 264 -15.22 21.48 12.79
C ASN A 264 -14.51 22.41 11.79
N ARG A 265 -14.96 22.44 10.52
CA ARG A 265 -14.82 23.63 9.65
C ARG A 265 -16.19 24.21 9.30
N ARG A 266 -16.82 24.88 10.27
CA ARG A 266 -17.67 26.03 9.94
C ARG A 266 -16.72 27.21 9.67
N GLY A 267 -16.40 27.41 8.40
CA GLY A 267 -15.52 28.51 7.96
C GLY A 267 -14.58 28.07 6.84
N HIS A 268 -14.87 28.54 5.63
CA HIS A 268 -14.10 28.41 4.39
C HIS A 268 -14.07 27.04 3.72
N GLY A 269 -14.87 26.94 2.64
CA GLY A 269 -14.99 25.78 1.78
C GLY A 269 -13.69 25.49 1.02
N GLN A 270 -13.23 24.25 1.12
CA GLN A 270 -12.34 23.66 0.13
C GLN A 270 -13.22 22.78 -0.76
N HIS A 271 -13.59 23.31 -1.92
CA HIS A 271 -14.24 22.56 -2.96
C HIS A 271 -13.28 21.45 -3.42
N ALA A 272 -13.61 20.20 -3.12
CA ALA A 272 -13.07 19.07 -3.86
C ALA A 272 -13.65 19.14 -5.27
N VAL A 273 -12.90 19.73 -6.21
CA VAL A 273 -13.32 19.82 -7.60
C VAL A 273 -13.23 18.41 -8.19
N THR A 274 -14.38 17.76 -8.33
CA THR A 274 -14.52 16.60 -9.22
C THR A 274 -14.70 17.17 -10.63
N LEU A 275 -13.60 17.37 -11.36
CA LEU A 275 -13.67 17.80 -12.75
C LEU A 275 -14.13 16.63 -13.61
N GLY A 276 -15.43 16.59 -13.89
CA GLY A 276 -15.99 15.83 -15.00
C GLY A 276 -15.61 16.51 -16.31
N VAL A 277 -15.05 15.73 -17.23
CA VAL A 277 -14.79 16.11 -18.61
C VAL A 277 -16.13 16.41 -19.27
N ASN A 278 -16.46 17.69 -19.51
CA ASN A 278 -17.32 18.17 -20.63
C ASN A 278 -17.63 19.68 -20.67
N ASP A 279 -17.05 20.55 -19.83
CA ASP A 279 -17.46 21.98 -19.80
C ASP A 279 -16.41 22.99 -20.28
N ALA A 280 -15.46 22.56 -21.10
CA ALA A 280 -14.43 23.43 -21.69
C ALA A 280 -14.78 23.85 -23.13
N MET A 281 -15.99 24.36 -23.37
CA MET A 281 -16.28 25.03 -24.65
C MET A 281 -17.43 26.03 -24.57
N ARG A 282 -17.35 27.00 -23.65
CA ARG A 282 -18.06 28.29 -23.79
C ARG A 282 -17.58 29.27 -22.72
N LYS A 283 -16.63 30.15 -23.10
CA LYS A 283 -16.57 31.57 -22.73
C LYS A 283 -15.21 32.14 -23.13
N ASN A 284 -15.10 32.45 -24.41
CA ASN A 284 -14.25 33.53 -24.90
C ASN A 284 -15.18 34.73 -25.09
N ALA A 285 -15.06 35.77 -24.26
CA ALA A 285 -15.47 37.15 -24.55
C ALA A 285 -15.33 38.04 -23.30
N GLY A 286 -14.58 39.13 -23.43
CA GLY A 286 -14.79 40.37 -22.66
C GLY A 286 -13.76 40.65 -21.58
N GLY A 287 -12.77 41.50 -21.89
CA GLY A 287 -11.89 42.11 -20.90
C GLY A 287 -12.50 43.32 -20.20
N TRP A 288 -11.92 43.74 -19.08
CA TRP A 288 -11.53 45.12 -18.79
C TRP A 288 -10.78 45.22 -17.46
N ALA A 289 -9.66 45.95 -17.49
CA ALA A 289 -9.09 46.87 -16.51
C ALA A 289 -9.28 46.68 -14.98
N GLY A 290 -8.14 46.77 -14.26
CA GLY A 290 -7.99 47.83 -13.26
C GLY A 290 -7.68 47.43 -11.81
N GLY A 291 -6.47 47.80 -11.35
CA GLY A 291 -6.31 48.58 -10.12
C GLY A 291 -5.96 47.86 -8.82
N CYS A 292 -4.76 48.15 -8.32
CA CYS A 292 -4.27 47.90 -6.96
C CYS A 292 -5.15 48.50 -5.85
N CYS A 293 -5.17 47.82 -4.70
CA CYS A 293 -4.84 48.34 -3.35
C CYS A 293 -4.54 47.14 -2.44
#